data_AF-A0A966W7F6-F1
#
_entry.id   AF-A0A966W7F6-F1
#
_cell.length_a   1.000
_cell.length_b   1.000
_cell.length_c   1.000
_cell.angle_alpha   90.00
_cell.angle_beta   90.00
_cell.angle_gamma   90.00
#
_symmetry.space_group_name_H-M   'P 1'
#
loop_
_entity.id
_entity.type
_entity.pdbx_description
1 polymer ?
#
loop_
_entity_poly.entity_id
_entity_poly.type
_entity_poly.pdbx_seq_one_letter_code
_entity_poly.pdbx_strand_id
1 'polypeptide(L)'
;MGASVRMSEALAGWKEPYPTSWRVAVPSHGIDHEWTALVRDQELVTTASTGVTYWEGTVRLRDSSTGRYAGRGYVELTGYAK
;
A
#
# COMPACT_ATOMS: atom_id res chain seq x y z
N MET A 1 8.76 -21.04 11.52
CA MET A 1 9.57 -19.89 11.05
C MET A 1 8.66 -19.03 10.20
N GLY A 2 8.13 -17.93 10.76
CA GLY A 2 7.23 -17.01 10.04
C GLY A 2 8.03 -15.88 9.42
N ALA A 3 7.70 -15.48 8.20
CA ALA A 3 8.26 -14.28 7.59
C ALA A 3 7.63 -13.06 8.29
N SER A 4 8.42 -12.26 8.99
CA SER A 4 7.93 -11.00 9.54
C SER A 4 7.85 -9.97 8.41
N VAL A 5 6.65 -9.50 8.09
CA VAL A 5 6.44 -8.37 7.19
C VAL A 5 6.52 -7.09 8.02
N ARG A 6 7.37 -6.15 7.59
CA ARG A 6 7.40 -4.80 8.15
C ARG A 6 6.90 -3.83 7.09
N MET A 7 5.92 -3.02 7.46
CA MET A 7 5.37 -1.95 6.63
C MET A 7 5.54 -0.65 7.41
N SER A 8 6.35 0.26 6.89
CA SER A 8 6.55 1.60 7.49
C SER A 8 5.77 2.67 6.72
N GLU A 9 5.42 3.74 7.43
CA GLU A 9 4.42 4.77 7.10
C GLU A 9 4.55 5.48 5.75
N ALA A 10 3.48 6.20 5.43
CA ALA A 10 3.21 6.97 4.21
C ALA A 10 4.40 7.84 3.78
N LEU A 11 4.95 7.59 2.59
CA LEU A 11 6.03 8.45 2.05
C LEU A 11 5.50 9.71 1.35
N ALA A 12 4.21 9.76 0.99
CA ALA A 12 3.53 10.91 0.39
C ALA A 12 1.99 10.73 0.41
N GLY A 13 1.24 11.85 0.38
CA GLY A 13 -0.22 11.87 0.28
C GLY A 13 -0.71 12.77 -0.85
N TRP A 14 -1.78 12.36 -1.54
CA TRP A 14 -2.43 13.16 -2.59
C TRP A 14 -3.76 13.77 -2.15
N LYS A 15 -4.39 13.19 -1.12
CA LYS A 15 -5.51 13.72 -0.33
C LYS A 15 -5.64 12.82 0.92
N GLU A 16 -5.51 13.38 2.13
CA GLU A 16 -5.78 12.65 3.38
C GLU A 16 -7.20 12.06 3.33
N PRO A 17 -7.45 10.81 3.80
CA PRO A 17 -6.69 10.09 4.83
C PRO A 17 -5.88 8.86 4.37
N TYR A 18 -5.84 8.54 3.07
CA TYR A 18 -5.22 7.29 2.59
C TYR A 18 -3.72 7.47 2.27
N PRO A 19 -2.82 6.68 2.87
CA PRO A 19 -1.43 6.64 2.43
C PRO A 19 -1.35 6.18 0.97
N THR A 20 -0.38 6.70 0.22
CA THR A 20 -0.23 6.34 -1.21
C THR A 20 1.14 5.76 -1.56
N SER A 21 2.03 5.69 -0.57
CA SER A 21 3.35 5.09 -0.70
C SER A 21 3.77 4.40 0.59
N TRP A 22 4.46 3.27 0.50
CA TRP A 22 4.91 2.48 1.65
C TRP A 22 6.28 1.88 1.37
N ARG A 23 7.00 1.51 2.42
CA ARG A 23 8.14 0.59 2.32
C ARG A 23 7.76 -0.74 2.96
N VAL A 24 7.88 -1.81 2.20
CA VAL A 24 7.55 -3.17 2.62
C VAL A 24 8.80 -4.02 2.60
N ALA A 25 9.16 -4.57 3.76
CA ALA A 25 10.33 -5.42 3.91
C ALA A 25 9.96 -6.82 4.44
N VAL A 26 10.54 -7.84 3.80
CA VAL A 26 10.53 -9.23 4.26
C VAL A 26 11.98 -9.73 4.27
N PRO A 27 12.75 -9.44 5.33
CA PRO A 27 14.20 -9.67 5.35
C PRO A 27 14.59 -11.13 5.11
N SER A 28 13.81 -12.09 5.61
CA SER A 28 14.06 -13.52 5.41
C SER A 28 13.97 -13.97 3.95
N HIS A 29 13.42 -13.13 3.07
CA HIS A 29 13.29 -13.35 1.63
C HIS A 29 14.07 -12.33 0.81
N GLY A 30 14.90 -11.48 1.45
CA GLY A 30 15.64 -10.42 0.76
C GLY A 30 14.76 -9.36 0.09
N ILE A 31 13.50 -9.20 0.53
CA ILE A 31 12.58 -8.21 -0.03
C ILE A 31 12.69 -6.92 0.77
N ASP A 32 12.93 -5.82 0.07
CA ASP A 32 12.81 -4.46 0.60
C ASP A 32 12.41 -3.54 -0.56
N HIS A 33 11.12 -3.23 -0.65
CA HIS A 33 10.56 -2.52 -1.78
C HIS A 33 9.79 -1.27 -1.35
N GLU A 34 9.89 -0.22 -2.16
CA GLU A 34 8.99 0.93 -2.14
C GLU A 34 7.76 0.63 -3.02
N TRP A 35 6.58 0.79 -2.45
CA TRP A 35 5.30 0.54 -3.09
C TRP A 35 4.61 1.88 -3.28
N THR A 36 4.15 2.20 -4.49
CA THR A 36 3.49 3.48 -4.80
C THR A 36 2.20 3.25 -5.55
N ALA A 37 1.09 3.82 -5.07
CA ALA A 37 -0.20 3.81 -5.75
C ALA A 37 -0.10 4.44 -7.15
N LEU A 38 -0.68 3.78 -8.15
CA LEU A 38 -0.66 4.25 -9.53
C LEU A 38 -1.81 5.18 -9.87
N VAL A 39 -2.94 5.02 -9.19
CA VAL A 39 -4.18 5.75 -9.44
C VAL A 39 -4.67 6.35 -8.12
N ARG A 40 -5.21 7.56 -8.20
CA ARG A 40 -5.84 8.23 -7.05
C ARG A 40 -7.31 7.83 -6.93
N ASP A 41 -7.90 8.07 -5.76
CA ASP A 41 -9.34 8.01 -5.55
C ASP A 41 -9.99 6.65 -5.88
N GLN A 42 -9.37 5.55 -5.41
CA GLN A 42 -9.91 4.20 -5.52
C GLN A 42 -10.69 3.79 -4.25
N GLU A 43 -11.51 4.69 -3.73
CA GLU A 43 -12.34 4.45 -2.53
C GLU A 43 -13.61 3.71 -2.90
N LEU A 44 -13.87 2.59 -2.21
CA LEU A 44 -15.07 1.80 -2.29
C LEU A 44 -15.92 2.07 -1.04
N VAL A 45 -16.94 2.91 -1.19
CA VAL A 45 -17.89 3.25 -0.14
C VAL A 45 -18.97 2.18 -0.04
N THR A 46 -18.97 1.42 1.06
CA THR A 46 -19.90 0.29 1.28
C THR A 46 -20.87 0.54 2.44
N THR A 47 -21.13 1.82 2.77
CA THR A 47 -21.99 2.20 3.91
C THR A 47 -23.41 1.62 3.83
N ALA A 48 -23.92 1.36 2.62
CA ALA A 48 -25.22 0.73 2.39
C ALA A 48 -25.22 -0.81 2.45
N SER A 49 -24.06 -1.46 2.65
CA SER A 49 -23.92 -2.92 2.70
C SER A 49 -23.12 -3.38 3.92
N THR A 50 -21.80 -3.47 3.83
CA THR A 50 -20.94 -4.03 4.88
C THR A 50 -20.55 -3.00 5.94
N GLY A 51 -20.76 -1.70 5.67
CA GLY A 51 -20.42 -0.62 6.61
C GLY A 51 -18.92 -0.36 6.77
N VAL A 52 -18.08 -0.96 5.92
CA VAL A 52 -16.62 -0.82 5.95
C VAL A 52 -16.17 -0.16 4.65
N THR A 53 -15.75 1.09 4.69
CA THR A 53 -15.16 1.72 3.51
C THR A 53 -13.76 1.18 3.29
N TYR A 54 -13.50 0.75 2.06
CA TYR A 54 -12.20 0.29 1.60
C TYR A 54 -11.57 1.33 0.70
N TRP A 55 -10.25 1.39 0.69
CA TRP A 55 -9.51 1.95 -0.43
C TRP A 55 -8.72 0.82 -1.08
N GLU A 56 -8.83 0.69 -2.39
CA GLU A 56 -8.27 -0.45 -3.09
C GLU A 56 -7.41 -0.03 -4.29
N GLY A 57 -6.11 -0.19 -4.13
CA GLY A 57 -5.11 0.46 -4.97
C GLY A 57 -4.22 -0.48 -5.77
N THR A 58 -4.14 -0.31 -7.09
CA THR A 58 -3.00 -0.88 -7.83
C THR A 58 -1.72 -0.11 -7.51
N VAL A 59 -0.67 -0.83 -7.14
CA VAL A 59 0.65 -0.25 -6.79
C VAL A 59 1.75 -0.69 -7.74
N ARG A 60 2.77 0.16 -7.90
CA ARG A 60 4.07 -0.18 -8.49
C ARG A 60 5.07 -0.44 -7.38
N LEU A 61 5.88 -1.46 -7.56
CA LEU A 61 6.97 -1.82 -6.66
C LEU A 61 8.30 -1.44 -7.28
N ARG A 62 9.18 -0.85 -6.47
CA ARG A 62 10.59 -0.62 -6.78
C ARG A 62 11.45 -1.19 -5.68
N ASP A 63 12.58 -1.77 -6.03
CA ASP A 63 13.58 -2.14 -5.04
C ASP A 63 14.10 -0.87 -4.32
N SER A 64 14.03 -0.86 -3.00
CA SER A 64 14.34 0.33 -2.18
C SER A 64 15.80 0.76 -2.31
N SER A 65 16.71 -0.16 -2.65
CA SER A 65 18.15 0.11 -2.72
C SER A 65 18.62 0.55 -4.10
N THR A 66 18.03 -0.03 -5.15
CA THR A 66 18.44 0.16 -6.54
C THR A 66 17.48 1.06 -7.33
N GLY A 67 16.27 1.30 -6.82
CA GLY A 67 15.19 2.01 -7.50
C GLY A 67 14.63 1.28 -8.73
N ARG A 68 15.09 0.06 -9.00
CA ARG A 68 14.68 -0.72 -10.18
C ARG A 68 13.25 -1.20 -10.02
N TYR A 69 12.53 -1.31 -11.14
CA TYR A 69 11.18 -1.86 -11.15
C TYR A 69 11.20 -3.31 -10.66
N ALA A 70 10.45 -3.57 -9.58
CA ALA A 70 10.34 -4.88 -8.95
C ALA A 70 8.99 -5.56 -9.23
N GLY A 71 8.00 -4.82 -9.73
CA GLY A 71 6.71 -5.40 -10.12
C GLY A 71 5.51 -4.47 -9.92
N ARG A 72 4.33 -5.08 -9.89
CA ARG A 72 3.05 -4.45 -9.55
C ARG A 72 2.35 -5.29 -8.48
N GLY A 73 1.49 -4.66 -7.70
CA GLY A 73 0.69 -5.31 -6.68
C GLY A 73 -0.64 -4.60 -6.47
N TYR A 74 -1.33 -5.01 -5.42
CA TYR A 74 -2.58 -4.40 -4.97
C TYR A 74 -2.51 -4.18 -3.47
N VAL A 75 -3.09 -3.08 -3.00
CA VAL A 75 -3.18 -2.72 -1.58
C VAL A 75 -4.64 -2.46 -1.26
N GLU A 76 -5.14 -3.08 -0.20
CA GLU A 76 -6.45 -2.80 0.38
C GLU A 76 -6.23 -2.13 1.74
N LEU A 77 -6.91 -1.01 1.97
CA LEU A 77 -6.86 -0.26 3.22
C LEU A 77 -8.28 -0.13 3.77
N THR A 78 -8.41 -0.32 5.08
CA THR A 78 -9.65 -0.08 5.83
C THR A 78 -9.35 0.75 7.07
N GLY A 79 -10.38 1.33 7.69
CA GLY A 79 -10.23 2.10 8.93
C GLY A 79 -9.72 3.54 8.76
N TYR A 80 -9.60 4.02 7.52
CA TYR A 80 -9.19 5.39 7.21
C TYR A 80 -10.36 6.32 6.86
N ALA A 81 -11.51 5.77 6.46
CA ALA A 81 -12.71 6.57 6.22
C ALA A 81 -13.22 7.21 7.52
N LYS A 82 -13.68 8.47 7.44
CA LYS A 82 -14.22 9.25 8.56
C LYS A 82 -15.70 8.96 8.80
#